data_AF-A0A662TSQ7-F1
#
_entry.id   AF-A0A662TSQ7-F1
#
_cell.length_a   1.000
_cell.length_b   1.000
_cell.length_c   1.000
_cell.angle_alpha   90.00
_cell.angle_beta   90.00
_cell.angle_gamma   90.00
#
_symmetry.space_group_name_H-M   'P 1'
#
loop_
_entity.id
_entity.type
_entity.pdbx_description
1 polymer ?
#
loop_
_entity_poly.entity_id
_entity_poly.type
_entity_poly.pdbx_seq_one_letter_code
_entity_poly.pdbx_strand_id
1 'polypeptide(L)'
;TYKPTGCNATINTDRDTAFIITYSAVSTTPFDVGNTLYIKCTIDGVDAEPGIDIPIADDTHVNLTATFTFYNASVPAGTHNIAIWFKSNGGNVSLNNQTLAVITLPA
;
A
#
# COMPACT_ATOMS: atom_id res chain seq x y z
N THR A 1 -13.26 -4.88 6.75
CA THR A 1 -12.25 -5.96 6.64
C THR A 1 -11.27 -5.63 5.54
N TYR A 2 -9.99 -5.96 5.71
CA TYR A 2 -9.00 -5.74 4.65
C TYR A 2 -9.17 -6.71 3.49
N LYS A 3 -8.86 -6.22 2.29
CA LYS A 3 -8.77 -6.98 1.05
C LYS A 3 -7.43 -6.65 0.38
N PRO A 4 -6.77 -7.59 -0.29
CA PRO A 4 -5.56 -7.29 -1.04
C PRO A 4 -5.91 -6.44 -2.26
N THR A 5 -5.10 -5.43 -2.62
CA THR A 5 -5.40 -4.56 -3.78
C THR A 5 -5.09 -5.21 -5.13
N GLY A 6 -4.37 -6.33 -5.14
CA GLY A 6 -3.85 -7.00 -6.34
C GLY A 6 -2.41 -6.60 -6.67
N CYS A 7 -1.93 -5.46 -6.15
CA CYS A 7 -0.53 -5.09 -6.22
C CYS A 7 0.27 -5.76 -5.09
N ASN A 8 1.23 -6.59 -5.49
CA ASN A 8 2.21 -7.23 -4.61
C ASN A 8 3.55 -7.34 -5.35
N ALA A 9 4.61 -7.61 -4.59
CA ALA A 9 5.94 -7.85 -5.12
C ALA A 9 6.66 -8.89 -4.28
N THR A 10 7.50 -9.69 -4.92
CA THR A 10 8.47 -10.56 -4.24
C THR A 10 9.88 -10.05 -4.56
N ILE A 11 10.63 -9.73 -3.52
CA ILE A 11 11.98 -9.15 -3.62
C ILE A 11 12.98 -10.12 -2.99
N ASN A 12 14.10 -10.35 -3.67
CA ASN A 12 15.21 -11.16 -3.15
C ASN A 12 16.40 -10.25 -2.86
N THR A 13 16.95 -10.35 -1.66
CA THR A 13 18.13 -9.61 -1.22
C THR A 13 19.22 -10.58 -0.76
N ASP A 14 20.48 -10.25 -1.04
CA ASP A 14 21.66 -11.03 -0.65
C ASP A 14 22.28 -10.56 0.68
N ARG A 15 21.76 -9.46 1.23
CA ARG A 15 22.19 -8.81 2.47
C ARG A 15 21.03 -8.02 3.09
N ASP A 16 21.22 -7.60 4.33
CA ASP A 16 20.29 -6.72 5.01
C ASP A 16 20.14 -5.39 4.25
N THR A 17 18.89 -4.98 4.02
CA THR A 17 18.53 -3.96 3.05
C THR A 17 17.36 -3.12 3.55
N ALA A 18 17.43 -1.81 3.37
CA ALA A 18 16.29 -0.91 3.57
C ALA A 18 15.33 -0.97 2.36
N PHE A 19 14.03 -1.06 2.63
CA PHE A 19 12.99 -1.04 1.61
C PHE A 19 12.27 0.31 1.62
N ILE A 20 12.18 0.94 0.44
CA ILE A 20 11.29 2.08 0.18
C ILE A 20 10.24 1.60 -0.80
N ILE A 21 8.98 1.63 -0.39
CA ILE A 21 7.86 1.04 -1.13
C ILE A 21 6.89 2.16 -1.47
N THR A 22 6.77 2.49 -2.75
CA THR A 22 5.83 3.51 -3.21
C THR A 22 4.64 2.82 -3.87
N TYR A 23 3.44 3.15 -3.41
CA TYR A 23 2.20 2.69 -4.00
C TYR A 23 1.37 3.89 -4.47
N SER A 24 0.82 3.80 -5.68
CA SER A 24 -0.14 4.77 -6.19
C SER A 24 -1.38 4.07 -6.73
N ALA A 25 -2.52 4.74 -6.62
CA ALA A 25 -3.75 4.27 -7.23
C ALA A 25 -4.75 5.43 -7.42
N VAL A 26 -5.75 5.17 -8.26
CA VAL A 26 -6.91 6.03 -8.44
C VAL A 26 -8.12 5.35 -7.80
N SER A 27 -8.74 6.02 -6.83
CA SER A 27 -10.03 5.59 -6.31
C SER A 27 -11.13 5.99 -7.30
N THR A 28 -12.09 5.09 -7.56
CA THR A 28 -13.19 5.39 -8.49
C THR A 28 -14.55 5.29 -7.81
N THR A 29 -15.51 6.04 -8.36
CA THR A 29 -16.88 6.13 -7.89
C THR A 29 -17.69 4.84 -8.14
N PRO A 30 -18.76 4.61 -7.37
CA PRO A 30 -19.36 5.50 -6.35
C PRO A 30 -18.64 5.46 -4.99
N PHE A 31 -18.41 6.64 -4.40
CA PHE A 31 -18.19 6.78 -2.96
C PHE A 31 -19.49 7.26 -2.33
N ASP A 32 -19.96 6.58 -1.29
CA ASP A 32 -21.02 7.13 -0.45
C ASP A 32 -20.44 8.21 0.48
N VAL A 33 -21.25 9.21 0.80
CA VAL A 33 -20.90 10.31 1.71
C VAL A 33 -20.45 9.77 3.07
N GLY A 34 -19.34 10.29 3.59
CA GLY A 34 -18.73 9.86 4.85
C GLY A 34 -17.84 8.61 4.75
N ASN A 35 -17.66 8.05 3.55
CA ASN A 35 -16.75 6.91 3.37
C ASN A 35 -15.30 7.35 3.16
N THR A 36 -14.39 6.57 3.71
CA THR A 36 -12.95 6.72 3.54
C THR A 36 -12.35 5.36 3.20
N LEU A 37 -11.57 5.35 2.12
CA LEU A 37 -10.75 4.22 1.73
C LEU A 37 -9.38 4.37 2.37
N TYR A 38 -8.94 3.33 3.06
CA TYR A 38 -7.63 3.25 3.68
C TYR A 38 -6.78 2.19 3.00
N ILE A 39 -5.47 2.42 2.97
CA ILE A 39 -4.47 1.43 2.57
C ILE A 39 -3.47 1.16 3.68
N LYS A 40 -2.82 0.01 3.60
CA LYS A 40 -1.61 -0.31 4.34
C LYS A 40 -0.69 -1.21 3.53
N CYS A 41 0.57 -1.24 3.89
CA CYS A 41 1.58 -2.10 3.27
C CYS A 41 2.10 -3.11 4.30
N THR A 42 2.31 -4.35 3.88
CA THR A 42 2.95 -5.39 4.70
C THR A 42 4.18 -5.96 4.00
N ILE A 43 5.23 -6.24 4.76
CA ILE A 43 6.39 -7.05 4.38
C ILE A 43 6.31 -8.36 5.18
N ASP A 44 6.18 -9.50 4.51
CA ASP A 44 6.01 -10.82 5.12
C ASP A 44 4.85 -10.90 6.13
N GLY A 45 3.78 -10.14 5.86
CA GLY A 45 2.60 -10.06 6.71
C GLY A 45 2.73 -9.11 7.91
N VAL A 46 3.89 -8.50 8.12
CA VAL A 46 4.11 -7.47 9.15
C VAL A 46 3.92 -6.09 8.53
N ASP A 47 3.20 -5.19 9.21
CA ASP A 47 2.95 -3.84 8.71
C ASP A 47 4.27 -3.07 8.55
N ALA A 48 4.47 -2.47 7.37
CA ALA A 48 5.59 -1.56 7.10
C ALA A 48 5.32 -0.18 7.70
N GLU A 49 6.37 0.59 8.00
CA GLU A 49 6.21 1.95 8.50
C GLU A 49 5.44 2.80 7.48
N PRO A 50 4.46 3.61 7.92
CA PRO A 50 4.26 4.09 9.30
C PRO A 50 3.43 3.18 10.24
N GLY A 51 3.09 1.95 9.83
CA GLY A 51 2.39 0.99 10.70
C GLY A 51 0.94 1.36 11.01
N ILE A 52 0.36 2.30 10.26
CA ILE A 52 -1.01 2.78 10.42
C ILE A 52 -1.77 2.73 9.10
N ASP A 53 -3.09 2.81 9.19
CA ASP A 53 -3.96 2.99 8.03
C ASP A 53 -3.83 4.38 7.44
N ILE A 54 -3.55 4.44 6.15
CA ILE A 54 -3.39 5.70 5.42
C ILE A 54 -4.62 5.94 4.56
N PRO A 55 -5.33 7.07 4.74
CA PRO A 55 -6.47 7.41 3.89
C PRO A 55 -5.97 7.72 2.47
N ILE A 56 -6.43 6.95 1.49
CA ILE A 56 -6.08 7.13 0.07
C ILE A 56 -7.13 7.93 -0.69
N ALA A 57 -8.39 7.89 -0.23
CA ALA A 57 -9.50 8.62 -0.82
C ALA A 57 -10.67 8.73 0.17
N ASP A 58 -11.48 9.76 0.00
CA ASP A 58 -12.74 9.98 0.71
C ASP A 58 -13.81 10.48 -0.28
N ASP A 59 -15.00 10.78 0.22
CA ASP A 59 -16.14 11.29 -0.56
C ASP A 59 -15.91 12.65 -1.24
N THR A 60 -14.88 13.40 -0.82
CA THR A 60 -14.47 14.68 -1.43
C THR A 60 -13.23 14.55 -2.33
N HIS A 61 -12.46 13.48 -2.20
CA HIS A 61 -11.21 13.21 -2.92
C HIS A 61 -11.30 11.90 -3.73
N VAL A 62 -12.31 11.82 -4.59
CA VAL A 62 -12.52 10.70 -5.53
C VAL A 62 -11.95 10.99 -6.92
N ASN A 63 -11.59 9.94 -7.66
CA ASN A 63 -11.04 10.03 -9.03
C ASN A 63 -9.71 10.81 -9.11
N LEU A 64 -8.97 10.87 -8.01
CA LEU A 64 -7.63 11.44 -7.95
C LEU A 64 -6.60 10.33 -7.81
N THR A 65 -5.45 10.50 -8.46
CA THR A 65 -4.29 9.65 -8.20
C THR A 65 -3.67 10.07 -6.88
N ALA A 66 -3.63 9.14 -5.94
CA ALA A 66 -2.94 9.32 -4.66
C ALA A 66 -1.75 8.36 -4.58
N THR A 67 -0.66 8.84 -4.00
CA THR A 67 0.62 8.12 -3.91
C THR A 67 1.13 8.18 -2.47
N PHE A 68 1.57 7.04 -1.97
CA PHE A 68 2.09 6.90 -0.61
C PHE A 68 3.37 6.09 -0.59
N THR A 69 4.24 6.43 0.35
CA THR A 69 5.50 5.73 0.59
C THR A 69 5.45 5.05 1.93
N PHE A 70 5.77 3.76 1.94
CA PHE A 70 6.03 2.95 3.10
C PHE A 70 7.51 2.63 3.17
N TYR A 71 8.03 2.36 4.36
CA TYR A 71 9.45 2.04 4.50
C TYR A 71 9.71 0.97 5.56
N ASN A 72 10.86 0.33 5.44
CA ASN A 72 11.45 -0.47 6.51
C ASN A 72 12.98 -0.29 6.45
N ALA A 73 13.58 0.13 7.56
CA ALA A 73 14.98 0.56 7.58
C ALA A 73 15.97 -0.60 7.51
N SER A 74 15.57 -1.81 7.92
CA SER A 74 16.42 -2.99 7.84
C SER A 74 15.57 -4.25 7.73
N VAL A 75 15.55 -4.81 6.53
CA VAL A 75 14.96 -6.11 6.22
C VAL A 75 16.12 -7.10 6.05
N PRO A 76 16.15 -8.23 6.79
CA PRO A 76 17.22 -9.23 6.68
C PRO A 76 17.45 -9.71 5.24
N ALA A 77 18.62 -10.28 4.95
CA ALA A 77 18.83 -10.98 3.69
C ALA A 77 17.81 -12.11 3.47
N GLY A 78 17.16 -12.17 2.31
CA GLY A 78 16.22 -13.24 2.01
C GLY A 78 15.20 -12.91 0.92
N THR A 79 14.18 -13.76 0.84
CA THR A 79 13.00 -13.55 -0.01
C THR A 79 11.90 -12.92 0.82
N HIS A 80 11.42 -11.76 0.38
CA HIS A 80 10.40 -10.97 1.07
C HIS A 80 9.19 -10.73 0.18
N ASN A 81 8.01 -10.91 0.75
CA ASN A 81 6.74 -10.66 0.06
C ASN A 81 6.12 -9.35 0.55
N ILE A 82 5.93 -8.43 -0.39
CA ILE A 82 5.32 -7.13 -0.16
C ILE A 82 3.90 -7.18 -0.69
N ALA A 83 2.94 -6.75 0.12
CA ALA A 83 1.53 -6.68 -0.29
C ALA A 83 0.90 -5.37 0.15
N ILE A 84 0.07 -4.80 -0.72
CA ILE A 84 -0.79 -3.67 -0.39
C ILE A 84 -2.19 -4.18 -0.10
N TRP A 85 -2.74 -3.69 1.01
CA TRP A 85 -4.08 -4.00 1.48
C TRP A 85 -4.91 -2.74 1.48
N PHE A 86 -6.20 -2.88 1.25
CA PHE A 86 -7.15 -1.80 1.40
C PHE A 86 -8.34 -2.21 2.26
N LYS A 87 -8.95 -1.23 2.91
CA LYS A 87 -10.26 -1.36 3.55
C LYS A 87 -11.07 -0.09 3.32
N SER A 88 -12.38 -0.26 3.21
CA SER A 88 -13.33 0.86 3.27
C SER A 88 -14.18 0.74 4.54
N ASN A 89 -14.57 1.88 5.11
CA ASN A 89 -15.57 1.94 6.18
C ASN A 89 -17.03 1.88 5.64
N GLY A 90 -17.22 1.93 4.33
CA GLY A 90 -18.51 1.77 3.67
C GLY A 90 -18.41 1.83 2.14
N GLY A 91 -19.51 1.52 1.43
CA GLY A 91 -19.63 1.68 -0.02
C GLY A 91 -18.84 0.72 -0.91
N ASN A 92 -19.12 0.82 -2.22
CA ASN A 92 -18.48 0.04 -3.27
C ASN A 92 -17.33 0.83 -3.90
N VAL A 93 -16.17 0.81 -3.25
CA VAL A 93 -14.98 1.50 -3.76
C VAL A 93 -14.10 0.55 -4.56
N SER A 94 -13.69 0.97 -5.75
CA SER A 94 -12.71 0.27 -6.59
C SER A 94 -11.43 1.09 -6.73
N LEU A 95 -10.29 0.40 -6.68
CA LEU A 95 -8.96 0.97 -6.93
C LEU A 95 -8.49 0.60 -8.33
N ASN A 96 -8.26 1.61 -9.17
CA ASN A 96 -7.81 1.48 -10.55
C ASN A 96 -6.40 2.08 -10.72
N ASN A 97 -5.77 1.82 -11.87
CA ASN A 97 -4.47 2.36 -12.26
C ASN A 97 -3.41 2.23 -11.16
N GLN A 98 -3.40 1.07 -10.50
CA GLN A 98 -2.53 0.82 -9.37
C GLN A 98 -1.10 0.60 -9.84
N THR A 99 -0.13 1.19 -9.14
CA THR A 99 1.31 0.96 -9.38
C THR A 99 2.00 0.72 -8.06
N LEU A 100 2.90 -0.25 -8.02
CA LEU A 100 3.77 -0.54 -6.89
C LEU A 100 5.23 -0.49 -7.36
N ALA A 101 6.05 0.30 -6.68
CA ALA A 101 7.48 0.36 -6.88
C ALA A 101 8.17 0.02 -5.56
N VAL A 102 9.22 -0.79 -5.64
CA VAL A 102 10.06 -1.14 -4.48
C VAL A 102 11.49 -0.80 -4.82
N ILE A 103 12.11 0.01 -3.98
CA ILE A 103 13.51 0.38 -4.06
C ILE A 103 14.21 -0.26 -2.86
N THR A 104 15.26 -1.01 -3.16
CA THR A 104 16.15 -1.64 -2.18
C THR A 104 17.43 -0.84 -2.05
N LEU A 105 17.81 -0.48 -0.83
CA LEU A 105 19.05 0.23 -0.53
C LEU A 105 19.86 -0.60 0.48
N PRO A 106 21.21 -0.63 0.39
CA PRO A 106 22.01 -1.19 1.47
C PRO A 106 21.61 -0.55 2.82
N ALA A 107 21.36 -1.38 3.82
CA ALA A 107 21.05 -0.93 5.18
C ALA A 107 22.30 -0.40 5.90
#